data_AF-A0A507E2U0-F1
#
_entry.id   AF-A0A507E2U0-F1
#
_cell.length_a   1.000
_cell.length_b   1.000
_cell.length_c   1.000
_cell.angle_alpha   90.00
_cell.angle_beta   90.00
_cell.angle_gamma   90.00
#
_symmetry.space_group_name_H-M   'P 1'
#
loop_
_entity.id
_entity.type
_entity.pdbx_description
1 polymer ?
#
loop_
_entity_poly.entity_id
_entity_poly.type
_entity_poly.pdbx_seq_one_letter_code
_entity_poly.pdbx_strand_id
1 'polypeptide(L)'
;MPYAYYCNLTEYPSLATADSLSSAASTLMNLLRVSSYTHVSHIDPVTGAFHTDCSCLVSYLLKSSGLSAHLEDVPRETNDPAVAPPMPRAKEYANFIAGLSKSGTPRWNAIDDIWRLQHGDLVAWEIPNWKETNRSTGHVVVVVEPPSTSPFNATLIPVDSTSVWVSVLDASSVKHQWDSRCYILPCRGGVGHGYIRLFGDAAGRPIAFQFHDEALVRHYSISIARTSPERPEHPEESPLHLQRGNYARVHIPYQLQHINTNRW
;
A
#
# COMPACT_ATOMS: atom_id res chain seq x y z
N MET A 1 24.74 11.68 18.98
CA MET A 1 24.04 10.53 19.56
C MET A 1 24.24 9.34 18.65
N PRO A 2 24.32 8.09 19.17
CA PRO A 2 24.32 6.92 18.31
C PRO A 2 23.04 6.86 17.46
N TYR A 3 23.15 6.34 16.24
CA TYR A 3 21.99 6.06 15.38
C TYR A 3 21.03 5.12 16.11
N ALA A 4 19.74 5.46 16.13
CA ALA A 4 18.69 4.67 16.73
C ALA A 4 17.49 4.61 15.78
N TYR A 5 16.89 3.44 15.67
CA TYR A 5 15.65 3.16 14.96
C TYR A 5 14.67 2.58 15.98
N TYR A 6 13.58 3.30 16.22
CA TYR A 6 12.53 2.93 17.15
C TYR A 6 11.17 3.05 16.48
N CYS A 7 10.45 1.93 16.40
CA CYS A 7 9.08 1.87 15.93
C CYS A 7 8.37 0.77 16.73
N ASN A 8 7.62 1.15 17.77
CA ASN A 8 6.86 0.20 18.56
C ASN A 8 5.36 0.36 18.31
N LEU A 9 4.85 -0.41 17.35
CA LEU A 9 3.46 -0.28 16.93
C LEU A 9 2.44 -0.54 18.04
N THR A 10 2.81 -1.23 19.14
CA THR A 10 1.89 -1.47 20.28
C THR A 10 1.62 -0.22 21.09
N GLU A 11 2.47 0.81 20.98
CA GLU A 11 2.32 2.09 21.67
C GLU A 11 1.42 3.08 20.94
N TYR A 12 1.14 2.85 19.65
CA TYR A 12 0.41 3.80 18.82
C TYR A 12 -1.07 3.41 18.71
N PRO A 13 -2.02 4.35 18.93
CA PRO A 13 -3.43 4.11 18.66
C PRO A 13 -3.66 3.77 17.18
N SER A 14 -4.57 2.82 16.90
CA SER A 14 -4.97 2.49 15.53
C SER A 14 -5.70 3.67 14.89
N LEU A 15 -5.56 3.81 13.56
CA LEU A 15 -6.54 4.59 12.79
C LEU A 15 -7.89 3.90 12.93
N ALA A 16 -8.88 4.60 13.50
CA ALA A 16 -10.24 4.08 13.53
C ALA A 16 -10.76 3.94 12.09
N THR A 17 -11.64 2.95 11.84
CA THR A 17 -12.44 2.81 10.60
C THR A 17 -11.71 2.43 9.30
N ALA A 18 -10.42 2.09 9.34
CA ALA A 18 -9.71 1.59 8.15
C ALA A 18 -9.79 0.05 8.05
N ASP A 19 -10.20 -0.48 6.90
CA ASP A 19 -10.31 -1.91 6.58
C ASP A 19 -9.38 -2.36 5.43
N SER A 20 -8.65 -1.40 4.87
CA SER A 20 -7.77 -1.56 3.72
C SER A 20 -6.62 -0.56 3.80
N LEU A 21 -5.49 -0.86 3.16
CA LEU A 21 -4.36 0.05 3.13
C LEU A 21 -4.69 1.41 2.48
N SER A 22 -5.53 1.41 1.44
CA SER A 22 -6.06 2.63 0.80
C SER A 22 -6.93 3.47 1.74
N SER A 23 -7.82 2.82 2.52
CA SER A 23 -8.64 3.53 3.51
C SER A 23 -7.79 4.12 4.63
N ALA A 24 -6.77 3.38 5.12
CA ALA A 24 -5.84 3.87 6.12
C ALA A 24 -5.02 5.07 5.62
N ALA A 25 -4.51 5.02 4.39
CA ALA A 25 -3.81 6.16 3.78
C ALA A 25 -4.71 7.40 3.70
N SER A 26 -5.96 7.23 3.24
CA SER A 26 -6.95 8.31 3.15
C SER A 26 -7.30 8.90 4.52
N THR A 27 -7.56 8.05 5.52
CA THR A 27 -7.85 8.47 6.90
C THR A 27 -6.66 9.22 7.49
N LEU A 28 -5.43 8.73 7.31
CA LEU A 28 -4.24 9.41 7.79
C LEU A 28 -4.12 10.82 7.20
N MET A 29 -4.30 10.97 5.87
CA MET A 29 -4.21 12.28 5.22
C MET A 29 -5.21 13.29 5.80
N ASN A 30 -6.40 12.83 6.19
CA ASN A 30 -7.42 13.69 6.84
C ASN A 30 -7.07 14.06 8.29
N LEU A 31 -6.34 13.20 8.99
CA LEU A 31 -5.94 13.40 10.40
C LEU A 31 -4.63 14.17 10.54
N LEU A 32 -3.77 14.17 9.52
CA LEU A 32 -2.44 14.78 9.56
C LEU A 32 -2.52 16.28 9.92
N ARG A 33 -1.83 16.68 11.00
CA ARG A 33 -1.71 18.08 11.45
C ARG A 33 -0.26 18.51 11.60
N VAL A 34 0.57 17.65 12.19
CA VAL A 34 2.01 17.92 12.39
C VAL A 34 2.81 16.66 12.09
N SER A 35 3.98 16.85 11.47
CA SER A 35 4.84 15.73 11.15
C SER A 35 6.31 16.12 11.06
N SER A 36 7.18 15.13 11.27
CA SER A 36 8.60 15.21 10.95
C SER A 36 9.14 13.83 10.55
N TYR A 37 10.17 13.80 9.71
CA TYR A 37 10.86 12.56 9.36
C TYR A 37 11.86 12.22 10.47
N THR A 38 11.72 11.04 11.07
CA THR A 38 12.59 10.58 12.16
C THR A 38 12.60 9.05 12.25
N HIS A 39 13.76 8.48 12.57
CA HIS A 39 13.90 7.04 12.84
C HIS A 39 13.45 6.66 14.25
N VAL A 40 13.22 7.62 15.14
CA VAL A 40 12.60 7.39 16.45
C VAL A 40 11.15 7.85 16.35
N SER A 41 10.26 6.88 16.14
CA SER A 41 8.88 7.15 15.77
C SER A 41 7.99 7.44 16.97
N HIS A 42 7.03 8.34 16.77
CA HIS A 42 5.91 8.62 17.64
C HIS A 42 4.69 8.98 16.78
N ILE A 43 3.64 8.17 16.87
CA ILE A 43 2.42 8.32 16.08
C ILE A 43 1.23 8.48 17.04
N ASP A 44 0.55 9.61 16.92
CA ASP A 44 -0.66 9.92 17.66
C ASP A 44 -1.74 10.47 16.68
N PRO A 45 -2.64 9.59 16.19
CA PRO A 45 -3.70 10.00 15.28
C PRO A 45 -4.78 10.87 15.95
N VAL A 46 -4.85 10.92 17.29
CA VAL A 46 -5.83 11.75 18.01
C VAL A 46 -5.46 13.22 17.92
N THR A 47 -4.17 13.55 18.09
CA THR A 47 -3.65 14.92 17.92
C THR A 47 -3.26 15.22 16.48
N GLY A 48 -3.20 14.20 15.61
CA GLY A 48 -2.75 14.34 14.22
C GLY A 48 -1.24 14.47 14.09
N ALA A 49 -0.49 13.97 15.08
CA ALA A 49 0.97 14.02 15.11
C ALA A 49 1.58 12.72 14.58
N PHE A 50 2.38 12.84 13.52
CA PHE A 50 3.05 11.71 12.89
C PHE A 50 4.54 11.99 12.75
N HIS A 51 5.34 11.60 13.74
CA HIS A 51 6.81 11.71 13.69
C HIS A 51 7.36 10.33 13.39
N THR A 52 7.77 10.06 12.16
CA THR A 52 8.08 8.68 11.76
C THR A 52 8.96 8.63 10.51
N ASP A 53 9.33 7.43 10.09
CA ASP A 53 10.00 7.16 8.82
C ASP A 53 9.12 6.30 7.91
N CYS A 54 9.60 6.07 6.68
CA CYS A 54 8.81 5.43 5.64
C CYS A 54 8.34 4.02 6.03
N SER A 55 9.23 3.20 6.58
CA SER A 55 8.90 1.82 6.92
C SER A 55 8.05 1.71 8.19
N CYS A 56 8.24 2.58 9.18
CA CYS A 56 7.38 2.60 10.35
C CYS A 56 5.97 3.11 9.99
N LEU A 57 5.85 4.13 9.13
CA LEU A 57 4.56 4.60 8.61
C LEU A 57 3.79 3.47 7.91
N VAL A 58 4.42 2.76 6.98
CA VAL A 58 3.77 1.66 6.24
C VAL A 58 3.37 0.52 7.19
N SER A 59 4.25 0.17 8.12
CA SER A 59 3.94 -0.86 9.12
C SER A 59 2.77 -0.45 10.03
N TYR A 60 2.70 0.82 10.40
CA TYR A 60 1.56 1.39 11.14
C TYR A 60 0.26 1.35 10.34
N LEU A 61 0.29 1.69 9.05
CA LEU A 61 -0.87 1.66 8.17
C LEU A 61 -1.38 0.23 7.95
N LEU A 62 -0.49 -0.75 7.74
CA LEU A 62 -0.86 -2.16 7.65
C LEU A 62 -1.53 -2.63 8.94
N LYS A 63 -0.92 -2.40 10.11
CA LYS A 63 -1.53 -2.75 11.39
C LYS A 63 -2.90 -2.08 11.58
N SER A 64 -2.99 -0.78 11.29
CA SER A 64 -4.20 0.01 11.53
C SER A 64 -5.35 -0.33 10.59
N SER A 65 -5.08 -0.99 9.46
CA SER A 65 -6.09 -1.45 8.50
C SER A 65 -6.49 -2.92 8.71
N GLY A 66 -6.13 -3.52 9.84
CA GLY A 66 -6.38 -4.94 10.11
C GLY A 66 -5.46 -5.90 9.37
N LEU A 67 -4.46 -5.40 8.63
CA LEU A 67 -3.51 -6.18 7.84
C LEU A 67 -2.28 -6.59 8.67
N SER A 68 -2.48 -6.99 9.93
CA SER A 68 -1.38 -7.44 10.80
C SER A 68 -0.73 -8.72 10.28
N ALA A 69 -1.51 -9.65 9.72
CA ALA A 69 -0.97 -10.87 9.09
C ALA A 69 -0.11 -10.55 7.86
N HIS A 70 -0.47 -9.54 7.08
CA HIS A 70 0.35 -9.06 5.96
C HIS A 70 1.67 -8.46 6.45
N LEU A 71 1.64 -7.69 7.53
CA LEU A 71 2.85 -7.13 8.15
C LEU A 71 3.77 -8.25 8.68
N GLU A 72 3.22 -9.34 9.20
CA GLU A 72 3.99 -10.50 9.69
C GLU A 72 4.71 -11.26 8.57
N ASP A 73 4.22 -11.20 7.33
CA ASP A 73 4.91 -11.80 6.18
C ASP A 73 6.22 -11.09 5.84
N VAL A 74 6.33 -9.79 6.16
CA VAL A 74 7.51 -8.99 5.86
C VAL A 74 8.59 -9.29 6.91
N PRO A 75 9.79 -9.76 6.51
CA PRO A 75 10.87 -10.04 7.45
C PRO A 75 11.21 -8.80 8.29
N ARG A 76 11.55 -9.03 9.56
CA ARG A 76 12.00 -7.96 10.46
C ARG A 76 13.51 -7.85 10.41
N GLU A 77 14.04 -6.63 10.51
CA GLU A 77 15.49 -6.45 10.70
C GLU A 77 15.87 -6.87 12.12
N THR A 78 16.73 -7.88 12.22
CA THR A 78 17.22 -8.43 13.50
C THR A 78 18.74 -8.31 13.66
N ASN A 79 19.46 -7.89 12.61
CA ASN A 79 20.92 -7.87 12.57
C ASN A 79 21.53 -6.50 12.89
N ASP A 80 20.72 -5.44 12.90
CA ASP A 80 21.15 -4.10 13.32
C ASP A 80 20.68 -3.83 14.77
N PRO A 81 21.58 -3.84 15.77
CA PRO A 81 21.19 -3.63 17.17
C PRO A 81 20.66 -2.22 17.45
N ALA A 82 20.80 -1.28 16.49
CA ALA A 82 20.16 0.03 16.59
C ALA A 82 18.65 -0.01 16.32
N VAL A 83 18.12 -1.13 15.82
CA VAL A 83 16.69 -1.35 15.53
C VAL A 83 16.05 -2.03 16.74
N ALA A 84 15.22 -1.31 17.48
CA ALA A 84 14.52 -1.83 18.64
C ALA A 84 13.10 -1.25 18.73
N PRO A 85 12.04 -2.07 18.86
CA PRO A 85 12.04 -3.52 18.66
C PRO A 85 12.37 -3.90 17.20
N PRO A 86 12.70 -5.17 16.90
CA PRO A 86 12.87 -5.64 15.53
C PRO A 86 11.65 -5.32 14.67
N MET A 87 11.88 -4.63 13.55
CA MET A 87 10.86 -4.16 12.62
C MET A 87 11.39 -4.20 11.18
N PRO A 88 10.53 -4.34 10.16
CA PRO A 88 10.95 -4.21 8.78
C PRO A 88 11.46 -2.79 8.49
N ARG A 89 12.58 -2.67 7.78
CA ARG A 89 12.99 -1.40 7.15
C ARG A 89 12.64 -1.44 5.67
N ALA A 90 12.91 -0.36 4.96
CA ALA A 90 12.54 -0.24 3.55
C ALA A 90 13.12 -1.38 2.67
N LYS A 91 14.37 -1.80 2.93
CA LYS A 91 14.96 -2.93 2.19
C LYS A 91 14.24 -4.26 2.47
N GLU A 92 13.72 -4.50 3.69
CA GLU A 92 12.97 -5.72 3.99
C GLU A 92 11.67 -5.77 3.18
N TYR A 93 10.96 -4.63 3.06
CA TYR A 93 9.81 -4.52 2.16
C TYR A 93 10.20 -4.77 0.70
N ALA A 94 11.25 -4.12 0.19
CA ALA A 94 11.70 -4.29 -1.19
C ALA A 94 12.06 -5.76 -1.49
N ASN A 95 12.86 -6.39 -0.63
CA ASN A 95 13.32 -7.76 -0.80
C ASN A 95 12.18 -8.79 -0.66
N PHE A 96 11.27 -8.58 0.28
CA PHE A 96 10.07 -9.41 0.42
C PHE A 96 9.22 -9.37 -0.85
N ILE A 97 8.89 -8.15 -1.34
CA ILE A 97 8.04 -7.98 -2.51
C ILE A 97 8.70 -8.56 -3.77
N ALA A 98 10.01 -8.35 -3.96
CA ALA A 98 10.76 -8.98 -5.05
C ALA A 98 10.65 -10.52 -5.02
N GLY A 99 10.61 -11.10 -3.82
CA GLY A 99 10.45 -12.53 -3.58
C GLY A 99 9.07 -13.10 -3.91
N LEU A 100 7.99 -12.29 -3.84
CA LEU A 100 6.62 -12.73 -4.10
C LEU A 100 6.44 -13.38 -5.47
N SER A 101 7.14 -12.84 -6.47
CA SER A 101 7.15 -13.37 -7.85
C SER A 101 7.64 -14.83 -7.95
N LYS A 102 8.38 -15.31 -6.95
CA LYS A 102 9.01 -16.64 -6.91
C LYS A 102 8.28 -17.63 -6.01
N SER A 103 7.67 -17.16 -4.92
CA SER A 103 7.13 -18.02 -3.86
C SER A 103 5.63 -17.91 -3.64
N GLY A 104 4.96 -16.86 -4.14
CA GLY A 104 3.52 -16.63 -4.04
C GLY A 104 2.95 -16.74 -2.62
N THR A 105 2.69 -15.61 -1.94
CA THR A 105 1.96 -15.64 -0.66
C THR A 105 0.46 -15.36 -0.90
N PRO A 106 -0.48 -16.05 -0.22
CA PRO A 106 -1.92 -15.84 -0.45
C PRO A 106 -2.39 -14.40 -0.19
N ARG A 107 -1.68 -13.69 0.71
CA ARG A 107 -2.00 -12.34 1.18
C ARG A 107 -1.46 -11.22 0.29
N TRP A 108 -0.53 -11.50 -0.62
CA TRP A 108 0.12 -10.47 -1.43
C TRP A 108 0.20 -10.84 -2.90
N ASN A 109 -0.10 -9.87 -3.77
CA ASN A 109 0.11 -10.01 -5.21
C ASN A 109 1.27 -9.12 -5.65
N ALA A 110 2.25 -9.69 -6.33
CA ALA A 110 3.26 -8.91 -7.03
C ALA A 110 2.61 -8.16 -8.21
N ILE A 111 2.99 -6.90 -8.39
CA ILE A 111 2.63 -6.08 -9.54
C ILE A 111 3.90 -5.82 -10.34
N ASP A 112 3.91 -6.22 -11.60
CA ASP A 112 5.07 -6.19 -12.49
C ASP A 112 5.02 -5.05 -13.51
N ASP A 113 3.92 -4.31 -13.55
CA ASP A 113 3.68 -3.23 -14.51
C ASP A 113 3.26 -1.95 -13.77
N ILE A 114 4.04 -0.89 -13.96
CA ILE A 114 3.79 0.43 -13.37
C ILE A 114 2.41 0.98 -13.75
N TRP A 115 1.85 0.60 -14.90
CA TRP A 115 0.54 1.04 -15.36
C TRP A 115 -0.62 0.36 -14.62
N ARG A 116 -0.36 -0.72 -13.88
CA ARG A 116 -1.35 -1.48 -13.11
C ARG A 116 -1.45 -1.05 -11.65
N LEU A 117 -0.68 -0.04 -11.25
CA LEU A 117 -0.73 0.53 -9.91
C LEU A 117 -2.13 1.05 -9.57
N GLN A 118 -2.54 0.78 -8.34
CA GLN A 118 -3.81 1.21 -7.76
C GLN A 118 -3.61 1.82 -6.38
N HIS A 119 -4.60 2.56 -5.94
CA HIS A 119 -4.66 3.08 -4.58
C HIS A 119 -4.52 1.94 -3.57
N GLY A 120 -3.56 2.06 -2.65
CA GLY A 120 -3.25 1.06 -1.63
C GLY A 120 -2.11 0.12 -2.01
N ASP A 121 -1.56 0.19 -3.22
CA ASP A 121 -0.35 -0.57 -3.57
C ASP A 121 0.89 -0.02 -2.83
N LEU A 122 1.82 -0.92 -2.52
CA LEU A 122 3.14 -0.57 -2.01
C LEU A 122 4.15 -0.53 -3.14
N VAL A 123 4.98 0.51 -3.17
CA VAL A 123 6.17 0.60 -4.01
C VAL A 123 7.38 0.69 -3.08
N ALA A 124 8.35 -0.19 -3.26
CA ALA A 124 9.55 -0.25 -2.41
C ALA A 124 10.82 -0.43 -3.24
N TRP A 125 11.92 0.13 -2.77
CA TRP A 125 13.25 -0.10 -3.34
C TRP A 125 14.31 -0.14 -2.25
N GLU A 126 15.37 -0.90 -2.50
CA GLU A 126 16.59 -0.92 -1.68
C GLU A 126 17.62 0.06 -2.26
N ILE A 127 18.35 0.75 -1.39
CA ILE A 127 19.54 1.52 -1.78
C ILE A 127 20.74 0.55 -1.84
N PRO A 128 21.41 0.40 -2.99
CA PRO A 128 22.63 -0.40 -3.09
C PRO A 128 23.69 0.08 -2.09
N ASN A 129 24.40 -0.86 -1.46
CA ASN A 129 25.47 -0.57 -0.49
C ASN A 129 25.01 0.31 0.68
N TRP A 130 23.76 0.18 1.13
CA TRP A 130 23.16 1.04 2.16
C TRP A 130 23.98 1.16 3.47
N LYS A 131 24.80 0.15 3.79
CA LYS A 131 25.71 0.16 4.94
C LYS A 131 26.75 1.29 4.86
N GLU A 132 27.08 1.72 3.65
CA GLU A 132 28.03 2.80 3.35
C GLU A 132 27.32 4.17 3.19
N THR A 133 25.99 4.18 3.02
CA THR A 133 25.21 5.40 2.75
C THR A 133 24.38 5.85 3.96
N ASN A 134 25.05 6.21 5.07
CA ASN A 134 24.40 6.69 6.30
C ASN A 134 23.29 5.77 6.85
N ARG A 135 23.37 4.46 6.55
CA ARG A 135 22.38 3.44 6.95
C ARG A 135 20.97 3.63 6.38
N SER A 136 20.78 4.46 5.36
CA SER A 136 19.50 4.54 4.65
C SER A 136 19.30 3.30 3.78
N THR A 137 18.39 2.42 4.16
CA THR A 137 18.22 1.11 3.52
C THR A 137 17.48 1.14 2.19
N GLY A 138 16.74 2.20 1.89
CA GLY A 138 15.78 2.19 0.81
C GLY A 138 14.65 3.17 1.05
N HIS A 139 13.54 2.94 0.37
CA HIS A 139 12.28 3.61 0.66
C HIS A 139 11.09 2.69 0.42
N VAL A 140 9.97 2.98 1.09
CA VAL A 140 8.69 2.32 0.85
C VAL A 140 7.58 3.37 0.93
N VAL A 141 6.68 3.35 -0.05
CA VAL A 141 5.58 4.32 -0.18
C VAL A 141 4.27 3.62 -0.47
N VAL A 142 3.16 4.26 -0.13
CA VAL A 142 1.80 3.82 -0.46
C VAL A 142 1.28 4.62 -1.64
N VAL A 143 0.77 3.96 -2.67
CA VAL A 143 0.13 4.63 -3.81
C VAL A 143 -1.25 5.16 -3.38
N VAL A 144 -1.52 6.42 -3.68
CA VAL A 144 -2.77 7.13 -3.32
C VAL A 144 -3.69 7.28 -4.52
N GLU A 145 -3.12 7.43 -5.71
CA GLU A 145 -3.87 7.50 -6.96
C GLU A 145 -3.24 6.62 -8.04
N PRO A 146 -4.04 6.06 -8.97
CA PRO A 146 -3.50 5.37 -10.14
C PRO A 146 -2.52 6.23 -10.95
N PRO A 147 -1.66 5.61 -11.78
CA PRO A 147 -0.73 6.31 -12.64
C PRO A 147 -1.42 7.35 -13.53
N SER A 148 -0.80 8.52 -13.64
CA SER A 148 -1.24 9.59 -14.53
C SER A 148 -0.09 10.03 -15.44
N THR A 149 -0.42 10.25 -16.71
CA THR A 149 0.49 10.84 -17.70
C THR A 149 0.50 12.37 -17.65
N SER A 150 -0.53 12.96 -17.06
CA SER A 150 -0.66 14.41 -16.89
C SER A 150 -1.37 14.69 -15.56
N PRO A 151 -0.69 14.53 -14.43
CA PRO A 151 -1.23 14.95 -13.14
C PRO A 151 -1.66 16.42 -13.23
N PHE A 152 -2.87 16.73 -12.76
CA PHE A 152 -3.49 18.06 -12.76
C PHE A 152 -3.68 18.73 -14.14
N ASN A 153 -3.79 17.97 -15.24
CA ASN A 153 -3.79 18.52 -16.61
C ASN A 153 -2.54 19.40 -16.87
N ALA A 154 -1.44 19.14 -16.17
CA ALA A 154 -0.18 19.80 -16.44
C ALA A 154 0.35 19.28 -17.79
N THR A 155 0.02 19.97 -18.87
CA THR A 155 0.49 19.70 -20.24
C THR A 155 2.00 19.91 -20.41
N LEU A 156 2.70 20.29 -19.33
CA LEU A 156 4.07 20.84 -19.37
C LEU A 156 5.16 19.86 -18.93
N ILE A 157 4.82 18.64 -18.48
CA ILE A 157 5.84 17.62 -18.17
C ILE A 157 5.61 16.43 -19.10
N PRO A 158 6.39 16.29 -20.19
CA PRO A 158 6.30 15.14 -21.08
C PRO A 158 6.56 13.85 -20.30
N VAL A 159 5.56 12.99 -20.23
CA VAL A 159 5.79 11.57 -20.03
C VAL A 159 5.99 10.93 -21.41
N ASP A 160 7.04 10.15 -21.55
CA ASP A 160 7.17 9.23 -22.66
C ASP A 160 6.31 7.97 -22.39
N SER A 161 6.20 7.06 -23.35
CA SER A 161 5.47 5.80 -23.18
C SER A 161 6.05 4.88 -22.10
N THR A 162 7.17 5.26 -21.49
CA THR A 162 7.94 4.47 -20.52
C THR A 162 7.98 5.11 -19.14
N SER A 163 7.17 6.14 -18.87
CA SER A 163 7.15 6.75 -17.55
C SER A 163 5.77 7.26 -17.15
N VAL A 164 5.52 7.27 -15.84
CA VAL A 164 4.25 7.72 -15.25
C VAL A 164 4.51 8.52 -13.99
N TRP A 165 3.61 9.47 -13.72
CA TRP A 165 3.52 10.08 -12.41
C TRP A 165 2.57 9.28 -11.53
N VAL A 166 2.98 9.01 -10.30
CA VAL A 166 2.20 8.27 -9.31
C VAL A 166 2.08 9.11 -8.06
N SER A 167 0.83 9.35 -7.63
CA SER A 167 0.57 9.99 -6.34
C SER A 167 0.87 9.00 -5.23
N VAL A 168 1.72 9.39 -4.29
CA VAL A 168 2.17 8.53 -3.19
C VAL A 168 2.07 9.25 -1.85
N LEU A 169 1.79 8.48 -0.80
CA LEU A 169 1.88 8.85 0.60
C LEU A 169 3.13 8.19 1.17
N ASP A 170 3.98 8.97 1.83
CA ASP A 170 5.17 8.47 2.51
C ASP A 170 5.53 9.30 3.74
N ALA A 171 6.59 8.88 4.44
CA ALA A 171 7.36 9.75 5.31
C ALA A 171 8.78 9.88 4.75
N SER A 172 9.23 11.11 4.44
CA SER A 172 10.53 11.34 3.82
C SER A 172 11.14 12.69 4.22
N SER A 173 12.47 12.77 4.14
CA SER A 173 13.22 14.04 4.19
C SER A 173 13.40 14.68 2.81
N VAL A 174 13.05 13.97 1.75
CA VAL A 174 13.14 14.40 0.35
C VAL A 174 11.75 14.80 -0.14
N LYS A 175 11.65 15.97 -0.78
CA LYS A 175 10.38 16.46 -1.34
C LYS A 175 9.94 15.63 -2.56
N HIS A 176 8.64 15.54 -2.77
CA HIS A 176 8.01 15.05 -4.00
C HIS A 176 7.77 16.19 -5.00
N GLN A 177 7.30 15.83 -6.20
CA GLN A 177 6.61 16.77 -7.07
C GLN A 177 5.25 17.15 -6.44
N TRP A 178 4.93 18.45 -6.39
CA TRP A 178 3.69 18.97 -5.76
C TRP A 178 3.44 18.42 -4.34
N ASP A 179 4.49 18.47 -3.53
CA ASP A 179 4.51 17.92 -2.19
C ASP A 179 3.63 18.71 -1.21
N SER A 180 2.73 18.01 -0.52
CA SER A 180 1.86 18.57 0.53
C SER A 180 2.62 19.15 1.72
N ARG A 181 3.92 18.86 1.86
CA ARG A 181 4.79 19.40 2.92
C ARG A 181 5.41 20.76 2.56
N CYS A 182 5.19 21.23 1.33
CA CYS A 182 5.82 22.43 0.78
C CYS A 182 4.92 23.69 0.77
N TYR A 183 3.77 23.69 1.45
CA TYR A 183 2.89 24.87 1.51
C TYR A 183 3.51 26.08 2.23
N ILE A 184 4.48 25.86 3.12
CA ILE A 184 5.24 26.90 3.81
C ILE A 184 6.72 26.59 3.62
N LEU A 185 7.48 27.55 3.06
CA LEU A 185 8.91 27.39 2.83
C LEU A 185 9.73 27.66 4.11
N PRO A 186 10.85 26.93 4.33
CA PRO A 186 11.34 25.82 3.51
C PRO A 186 10.47 24.55 3.67
N CYS A 187 10.39 23.73 2.62
CA CYS A 187 9.72 22.43 2.67
C CYS A 187 10.21 21.62 3.88
N ARG A 188 9.28 21.07 4.66
CA ARG A 188 9.61 20.25 5.82
C ARG A 188 9.58 18.78 5.46
N GLY A 189 10.50 17.98 6.01
CA GLY A 189 10.40 16.52 5.94
C GLY A 189 9.29 16.00 6.87
N GLY A 190 8.86 14.77 6.67
CA GLY A 190 7.82 14.11 7.45
C GLY A 190 6.84 13.36 6.57
N VAL A 191 5.67 13.06 7.09
CA VAL A 191 4.56 12.45 6.38
C VAL A 191 3.93 13.46 5.44
N GLY A 192 3.74 13.06 4.19
CA GLY A 192 3.12 13.88 3.17
C GLY A 192 2.76 13.07 1.94
N HIS A 193 2.04 13.71 1.04
CA HIS A 193 1.76 13.14 -0.27
C HIS A 193 2.23 14.07 -1.39
N GLY A 194 2.47 13.48 -2.55
CA GLY A 194 2.87 14.17 -3.76
C GLY A 194 3.10 13.15 -4.86
N TYR A 195 3.67 13.58 -5.97
CA TYR A 195 3.91 12.71 -7.10
C TYR A 195 5.39 12.34 -7.19
N ILE A 196 5.64 11.06 -7.41
CA ILE A 196 6.94 10.57 -7.89
C ILE A 196 6.78 10.10 -9.32
N ARG A 197 7.86 10.16 -10.09
CA ARG A 197 7.89 9.58 -11.42
C ARG A 197 8.46 8.17 -11.33
N LEU A 198 7.75 7.20 -11.89
CA LEU A 198 8.26 5.85 -12.12
C LEU A 198 8.58 5.68 -13.59
N PHE A 199 9.66 4.97 -13.87
CA PHE A 199 10.09 4.62 -15.23
C PHE A 199 9.99 3.12 -15.39
N GLY A 200 9.38 2.69 -16.50
CA GLY A 200 9.20 1.31 -16.90
C GLY A 200 10.09 0.94 -18.09
N ASP A 201 10.39 -0.35 -18.24
CA ASP A 201 10.90 -0.88 -19.51
C ASP A 201 9.77 -0.95 -20.57
N ALA A 202 10.07 -1.50 -21.75
CA ALA A 202 9.09 -1.64 -22.83
C ALA A 202 7.89 -2.55 -22.46
N ALA A 203 8.00 -3.37 -21.41
CA ALA A 203 6.94 -4.20 -20.88
C ALA A 203 6.25 -3.58 -19.64
N GLY A 204 6.60 -2.34 -19.28
CA GLY A 204 6.06 -1.64 -18.11
C GLY A 204 6.73 -1.99 -16.79
N ARG A 205 7.80 -2.81 -16.79
CA ARG A 205 8.46 -3.22 -15.54
C ARG A 205 9.25 -2.08 -14.94
N PRO A 206 9.13 -1.80 -13.64
CA PRO A 206 9.78 -0.63 -13.05
C PRO A 206 11.31 -0.77 -13.04
N ILE A 207 12.01 0.22 -13.57
CA ILE A 207 13.48 0.24 -13.71
C ILE A 207 14.15 1.47 -13.08
N ALA A 208 13.38 2.53 -12.80
CA ALA A 208 13.89 3.72 -12.14
C ALA A 208 12.76 4.56 -11.52
N PHE A 209 13.14 5.49 -10.65
CA PHE A 209 12.24 6.49 -10.09
C PHE A 209 12.91 7.86 -10.01
N GLN A 210 12.09 8.90 -9.84
CA GLN A 210 12.52 10.28 -9.62
C GLN A 210 11.55 10.96 -8.65
N PHE A 211 12.07 11.58 -7.59
CA PHE A 211 11.25 12.18 -6.52
C PHE A 211 10.50 13.44 -6.99
N HIS A 212 11.14 14.29 -7.79
CA HIS A 212 10.57 15.49 -8.40
C HIS A 212 11.33 15.84 -9.68
N ASP A 213 10.83 16.74 -10.51
CA ASP A 213 11.40 17.09 -11.83
C ASP A 213 12.89 17.48 -11.81
N GLU A 214 13.34 18.23 -10.80
CA GLU A 214 14.74 18.62 -10.61
C GLU A 214 15.61 17.52 -9.95
N ALA A 215 15.01 16.43 -9.46
CA ALA A 215 15.75 15.35 -8.80
C ALA A 215 16.49 14.48 -9.81
N LEU A 216 17.57 13.85 -9.37
CA LEU A 216 18.24 12.84 -10.19
C LEU A 216 17.37 11.58 -10.32
N VAL A 217 17.31 11.03 -11.54
CA VAL A 217 16.75 9.71 -11.79
C VAL A 217 17.62 8.65 -11.12
N ARG A 218 16.98 7.72 -10.41
CA ARG A 218 17.66 6.62 -9.69
C ARG A 218 17.27 5.28 -10.30
N HIS A 219 18.27 4.56 -10.79
CA HIS A 219 18.13 3.21 -11.35
C HIS A 219 18.37 2.17 -10.25
N TYR A 220 17.37 1.95 -9.41
CA TYR A 220 17.37 0.90 -8.39
C TYR A 220 16.31 -0.15 -8.72
N SER A 221 16.47 -1.36 -8.19
CA SER A 221 15.43 -2.38 -8.25
C SER A 221 14.21 -1.89 -7.47
N ILE A 222 13.08 -1.75 -8.17
CA ILE A 222 11.80 -1.34 -7.60
C ILE A 222 10.88 -2.55 -7.61
N SER A 223 10.22 -2.76 -6.48
CA SER A 223 9.31 -3.89 -6.24
C SER A 223 7.95 -3.33 -5.84
N ILE A 224 6.88 -3.89 -6.42
CA ILE A 224 5.52 -3.40 -6.22
C ILE A 224 4.61 -4.55 -5.78
N ALA A 225 3.81 -4.31 -4.75
CA ALA A 225 2.84 -5.29 -4.26
C ALA A 225 1.49 -4.67 -3.94
N ARG A 226 0.45 -5.50 -4.09
CA ARG A 226 -0.90 -5.24 -3.63
C ARG A 226 -1.26 -6.20 -2.51
N THR A 227 -1.91 -5.72 -1.46
CA THR A 227 -2.51 -6.57 -0.44
C THR A 227 -3.78 -7.22 -0.99
N SER A 228 -3.92 -8.53 -0.80
CA SER A 228 -5.17 -9.24 -1.04
C SER A 228 -5.95 -9.30 0.26
N PRO A 229 -7.29 -9.15 0.24
CA PRO A 229 -8.09 -9.51 1.41
C PRO A 229 -7.81 -10.96 1.79
N GLU A 230 -7.81 -11.27 3.08
CA GLU A 230 -7.80 -12.67 3.51
C GLU A 230 -9.02 -13.35 2.91
N ARG A 231 -8.80 -14.41 2.13
CA ARG A 231 -9.89 -15.26 1.70
C ARG A 231 -10.45 -15.86 3.00
N PRO A 232 -11.74 -15.67 3.33
CA PRO A 232 -12.29 -16.34 4.50
C PRO A 232 -11.99 -17.82 4.34
N GLU A 233 -11.38 -18.42 5.36
CA GLU A 233 -11.26 -19.88 5.44
C GLU A 233 -12.64 -20.43 5.15
N HIS A 234 -12.75 -21.28 4.12
CA HIS A 234 -14.01 -21.92 3.80
C HIS A 234 -14.58 -22.49 5.12
N PRO A 235 -15.81 -22.15 5.54
CA PRO A 235 -16.45 -22.95 6.57
C PRO A 235 -16.46 -24.36 6.00
N GLU A 236 -15.85 -25.31 6.71
CA GLU A 236 -15.92 -26.72 6.37
C GLU A 236 -17.36 -27.02 5.95
N GLU A 237 -17.52 -27.52 4.72
CA GLU A 237 -18.80 -28.07 4.31
C GLU A 237 -19.12 -29.19 5.32
N SER A 238 -19.98 -28.86 6.28
CA SER A 238 -20.61 -29.86 7.14
C SER A 238 -21.20 -30.91 6.21
N PRO A 239 -20.82 -32.20 6.34
CA PRO A 239 -21.39 -33.23 5.50
C PRO A 239 -22.86 -33.36 5.85
N LEU A 240 -23.71 -32.77 5.01
CA LEU A 240 -25.16 -32.95 5.04
C LEU A 240 -25.44 -34.45 4.97
N HIS A 241 -25.83 -35.01 6.12
CA HIS A 241 -26.43 -36.32 6.22
C HIS A 241 -27.63 -36.38 5.28
N LEU A 242 -27.51 -37.22 4.25
CA LEU A 242 -28.60 -37.69 3.41
C LEU A 242 -29.63 -38.41 4.31
N GLN A 243 -30.61 -37.68 4.84
CA GLN A 243 -31.88 -38.26 5.25
C GLN A 243 -32.81 -38.28 4.04
N ARG A 244 -33.03 -39.50 3.52
CA ARG A 244 -34.09 -39.81 2.56
C ARG A 244 -35.45 -39.48 3.18
N GLY A 245 -36.10 -38.43 2.69
CA GLY A 245 -37.50 -38.10 2.97
C GLY A 245 -38.34 -38.25 1.70
N ASN A 246 -39.38 -39.07 1.79
CA ASN A 246 -40.26 -39.49 0.70
C ASN A 246 -41.03 -38.33 0.06
N TYR A 247 -40.91 -38.17 -1.28
CA TYR A 247 -41.84 -37.35 -2.05
C TYR A 247 -43.09 -38.17 -2.42
N ALA A 248 -44.22 -37.84 -1.81
CA ALA A 248 -45.54 -38.24 -2.29
C ALA A 248 -45.87 -37.44 -3.57
N ARG A 249 -46.20 -38.17 -4.65
CA ARG A 249 -46.74 -37.60 -5.88
C ARG A 249 -48.15 -37.07 -5.62
N VAL A 250 -48.36 -35.76 -5.82
CA VAL A 250 -49.70 -35.21 -5.98
C VAL A 250 -49.97 -35.00 -7.47
N HIS A 251 -51.03 -35.64 -7.93
CA HIS A 251 -51.54 -35.65 -9.29
C HIS A 251 -52.36 -34.37 -9.53
N ILE A 252 -52.05 -33.61 -10.58
CA ILE A 252 -52.84 -32.44 -11.00
C ILE A 252 -53.67 -32.86 -12.22
N PRO A 253 -55.01 -32.85 -12.17
CA PRO A 253 -55.82 -33.03 -13.37
C PRO A 253 -55.98 -31.70 -14.11
N TYR A 254 -55.76 -31.76 -15.42
CA TYR A 254 -56.06 -30.73 -16.40
C TYR A 254 -57.59 -30.69 -16.63
N GLN A 255 -58.22 -29.51 -16.52
CA GLN A 255 -59.45 -29.22 -17.27
C GLN A 255 -59.42 -27.79 -17.81
N LEU A 256 -59.46 -27.73 -19.14
CA LEU A 256 -59.86 -26.57 -19.95
C LEU A 256 -61.34 -26.26 -19.71
N GLN A 257 -61.70 -24.98 -19.61
CA GLN A 257 -62.83 -24.45 -20.39
C GLN A 257 -62.78 -22.93 -20.52
N HIS A 258 -63.12 -22.50 -21.74
CA HIS A 258 -63.22 -21.14 -22.25
C HIS A 258 -64.24 -20.28 -21.51
N ILE A 259 -63.93 -19.00 -21.32
CA ILE A 259 -64.91 -17.92 -21.50
C ILE A 259 -64.24 -16.77 -22.25
N ASN A 260 -64.86 -16.43 -23.37
CA ASN A 260 -64.58 -15.32 -24.25
C ASN A 260 -65.78 -14.38 -24.13
N THR A 261 -65.61 -13.09 -23.81
CA THR A 261 -66.47 -11.98 -24.27
C THR A 261 -65.90 -10.62 -23.83
N ASN A 262 -65.34 -9.90 -24.81
CA ASN A 262 -65.75 -8.56 -25.30
C ASN A 262 -65.80 -7.30 -24.39
N ARG A 263 -65.27 -6.22 -25.01
CA ARG A 263 -65.57 -4.77 -24.89
C ARG A 263 -64.93 -4.03 -23.70
N TRP A 264 -64.27 -2.88 -23.83
CA TRP A 264 -64.09 -1.87 -24.90
C TRP A 264 -62.63 -1.44 -24.97
#